data_AF-A0A162A3M7-F1
#
_entry.id   AF-A0A162A3M7-F1
#
_cell.length_a   1.000
_cell.length_b   1.000
_cell.length_c   1.000
_cell.angle_alpha   90.00
_cell.angle_beta   90.00
_cell.angle_gamma   90.00
#
_symmetry.space_group_name_H-M   'P 1'
#
loop_
_entity.id
_entity.type
_entity.pdbx_description
1 polymer ?
#
loop_
_entity_poly.entity_id
_entity_poly.type
_entity_poly.pdbx_seq_one_letter_code
_entity_poly.pdbx_strand_id
1 'polypeptide(L)'
;MLPTGTLCCRTGTLNCRQVLSAVDGYTLLSTNRHCYWTTSASRADDCFFLYLYLVFLTLDFNIASALKKELRNKQKEDGWRRKEEEKAQNFAATASSHVQNSLAADGDDMDPVQYFANRIKAVNALKTAGINPYPHKFHVSMSILEYEKKYSGLNPGECLENVEVSLADM
;
A
#
# COMPACT_ATOMS: atom_id res chain seq x y z
N MET A 1 -45.48 -44.22 -13.09
CA MET A 1 -44.20 -43.73 -13.65
C MET A 1 -43.73 -42.57 -12.78
N LEU A 2 -42.51 -42.67 -12.24
CA LEU A 2 -41.65 -41.52 -11.87
C LEU A 2 -40.92 -41.05 -13.16
N PRO A 3 -40.13 -39.95 -13.21
CA PRO A 3 -39.65 -39.04 -12.14
C PRO A 3 -40.29 -37.63 -12.31
N THR A 4 -39.80 -36.46 -11.86
CA THR A 4 -38.48 -36.00 -11.34
C THR A 4 -38.66 -34.74 -10.48
N GLY A 5 -37.71 -34.39 -9.59
CA GLY A 5 -37.70 -33.07 -8.95
C GLY A 5 -37.01 -32.90 -7.59
N THR A 6 -36.00 -33.71 -7.23
CA THR A 6 -35.33 -33.61 -5.92
C THR A 6 -34.49 -32.34 -5.78
N LEU A 7 -34.87 -31.43 -4.88
CA LEU A 7 -34.05 -30.30 -4.46
C LEU A 7 -33.38 -30.59 -3.12
N CYS A 8 -32.06 -30.74 -3.16
CA CYS A 8 -31.22 -31.16 -2.03
C CYS A 8 -30.70 -29.94 -1.27
N CYS A 9 -31.24 -29.66 -0.08
CA CYS A 9 -30.69 -28.64 0.82
C CYS A 9 -29.37 -29.13 1.43
N ARG A 10 -28.25 -28.59 0.96
CA ARG A 10 -26.91 -28.93 1.47
C ARG A 10 -26.76 -28.51 2.93
N THR A 11 -26.28 -29.45 3.75
CA THR A 11 -25.81 -29.21 5.11
C THR A 11 -24.51 -28.39 5.10
N GLY A 12 -24.46 -27.35 5.93
CA GLY A 12 -23.25 -26.57 6.21
C GLY A 12 -22.95 -26.59 7.70
N THR A 13 -21.97 -27.38 8.12
CA THR A 13 -21.50 -27.42 9.51
C THR A 13 -20.50 -26.31 9.79
N LEU A 14 -20.83 -25.39 10.70
CA LEU A 14 -19.87 -24.45 11.28
C LEU A 14 -19.71 -24.71 12.78
N ASN A 15 -18.46 -24.65 13.24
CA ASN A 15 -18.04 -25.14 14.54
C ASN A 15 -18.08 -24.01 15.58
N CYS A 16 -18.99 -24.08 16.54
CA CYS A 16 -19.21 -23.03 17.54
C CYS A 16 -18.18 -23.10 18.67
N ARG A 17 -17.10 -22.32 18.58
CA ARG A 17 -16.23 -22.04 19.73
C ARG A 17 -16.70 -20.77 20.46
N GLN A 18 -16.99 -20.95 21.75
CA GLN A 18 -17.59 -20.01 22.70
C GLN A 18 -17.07 -18.55 22.65
N VAL A 19 -18.00 -17.58 22.78
CA VAL A 19 -18.00 -16.60 23.88
C VAL A 19 -19.46 -16.34 24.27
N LEU A 20 -19.78 -16.39 25.58
CA LEU A 20 -21.08 -15.97 26.12
C LEU A 20 -21.07 -14.48 26.50
N SER A 21 -22.17 -13.79 26.24
CA SER A 21 -22.75 -12.83 27.18
C SER A 21 -24.28 -12.83 27.00
N ALA A 22 -25.03 -12.67 28.08
CA ALA A 22 -26.43 -13.11 28.16
C ALA A 22 -27.40 -12.01 28.60
N VAL A 23 -28.51 -11.89 27.86
CA VAL A 23 -29.86 -11.40 28.22
C VAL A 23 -30.76 -11.80 27.03
N ASP A 24 -31.98 -12.33 27.16
CA ASP A 24 -32.90 -12.47 28.30
C ASP A 24 -33.62 -13.85 28.29
N GLY A 25 -34.15 -14.28 29.45
CA GLY A 25 -35.45 -14.98 29.51
C GLY A 25 -35.58 -16.47 29.16
N TYR A 26 -34.57 -17.19 28.67
CA TYR A 26 -34.75 -18.60 28.24
C TYR A 26 -34.38 -19.66 29.29
N THR A 27 -35.37 -20.46 29.71
CA THR A 27 -35.18 -21.66 30.54
C THR A 27 -34.62 -22.84 29.73
N LEU A 28 -33.37 -23.20 29.98
CA LEU A 28 -32.72 -24.38 29.40
C LEU A 28 -33.13 -25.67 30.12
N LEU A 29 -34.07 -26.45 29.56
CA LEU A 29 -34.14 -27.88 29.86
C LEU A 29 -33.11 -28.64 29.01
N SER A 30 -31.96 -28.92 29.64
CA SER A 30 -30.95 -29.81 29.10
C SER A 30 -31.46 -31.25 29.06
N THR A 31 -31.85 -31.74 27.87
CA THR A 31 -31.70 -33.16 27.51
C THR A 31 -31.21 -33.30 26.07
N ASN A 32 -30.50 -34.40 25.83
CA ASN A 32 -29.64 -34.59 24.66
C ASN A 32 -30.45 -35.02 23.41
N ARG A 33 -31.14 -34.08 22.77
CA ARG A 33 -31.64 -34.14 21.38
C ARG A 33 -32.28 -32.83 20.93
N HIS A 34 -31.86 -32.30 19.76
CA HIS A 34 -32.54 -31.30 18.93
C HIS A 34 -33.34 -30.18 19.63
N CYS A 35 -32.70 -29.02 19.80
CA CYS A 35 -33.41 -27.78 20.14
C CYS A 35 -34.25 -27.29 18.94
N TYR A 36 -35.53 -27.63 18.91
CA TYR A 36 -36.52 -26.97 18.06
C TYR A 36 -37.02 -25.70 18.74
N TRP A 37 -36.84 -24.55 18.09
CA TRP A 37 -37.50 -23.31 18.48
C TRP A 37 -38.93 -23.35 17.98
N THR A 38 -39.87 -23.76 18.83
CA THR A 38 -41.30 -23.59 18.56
C THR A 38 -41.68 -22.13 18.84
N THR A 39 -41.33 -21.23 17.91
CA THR A 39 -41.86 -19.87 17.95
C THR A 39 -43.36 -19.95 17.66
N SER A 40 -44.18 -19.80 18.70
CA SER A 40 -45.63 -19.62 18.58
C SER A 40 -45.94 -18.19 18.09
N ALA A 41 -45.42 -17.84 16.91
CA ALA A 41 -45.66 -16.57 16.22
C ALA A 41 -46.97 -16.68 15.44
N SER A 42 -48.08 -16.45 16.13
CA SER A 42 -49.42 -16.44 15.55
C SER A 42 -49.77 -15.11 14.88
N ARG A 43 -48.97 -14.68 13.89
CA ARG A 43 -49.33 -13.69 12.85
C ARG A 43 -48.24 -13.58 11.78
N ALA A 44 -48.65 -13.44 10.50
CA ALA A 44 -47.71 -13.19 9.39
C ALA A 44 -47.09 -11.77 9.45
N ASP A 45 -47.69 -10.88 10.24
CA ASP A 45 -47.32 -9.48 10.40
C ASP A 45 -45.94 -9.30 11.08
N ASP A 46 -45.59 -10.19 12.02
CA ASP A 46 -44.32 -10.10 12.78
C ASP A 46 -43.10 -10.36 11.89
N CYS A 47 -43.19 -11.30 10.95
CA CYS A 47 -42.13 -11.58 9.98
C CYS A 47 -41.86 -10.40 9.04
N PHE A 48 -42.90 -9.67 8.65
CA PHE A 48 -42.77 -8.48 7.81
C PHE A 48 -42.11 -7.32 8.58
N PHE A 49 -42.46 -7.13 9.85
CA PHE A 49 -41.87 -6.10 10.69
C PHE A 49 -40.38 -6.35 10.97
N LEU A 50 -40.00 -7.61 11.25
CA LEU A 50 -38.60 -8.00 11.41
C LEU A 50 -37.78 -7.81 10.13
N TYR A 51 -38.35 -8.09 8.95
CA TYR A 51 -37.69 -7.84 7.67
C TYR A 51 -37.45 -6.34 7.43
N LEU A 52 -38.46 -5.50 7.65
CA LEU A 52 -38.32 -4.04 7.53
C LEU A 52 -37.29 -3.48 8.52
N TYR A 53 -37.24 -3.98 9.75
CA TYR A 53 -36.26 -3.55 10.75
C TYR A 53 -34.82 -3.93 10.36
N LEU A 54 -34.60 -5.13 9.80
CA LEU A 54 -33.28 -5.52 9.28
C LEU A 54 -32.86 -4.70 8.05
N VAL A 55 -33.79 -4.37 7.15
CA VAL A 55 -33.53 -3.48 6.00
C VAL A 55 -33.18 -2.06 6.49
N PHE A 56 -33.85 -1.56 7.52
CA PHE A 56 -33.57 -0.24 8.10
C PHE A 56 -32.18 -0.19 8.75
N LEU A 57 -31.86 -1.16 9.63
CA LEU A 57 -30.54 -1.25 10.29
C LEU A 57 -29.38 -1.39 9.29
N THR A 58 -29.58 -2.16 8.21
CA THR A 58 -28.54 -2.31 7.18
C THR A 58 -28.38 -1.04 6.34
N LEU A 59 -29.44 -0.28 6.10
CA LEU A 59 -29.36 1.03 5.43
C LEU A 59 -28.59 2.05 6.29
N ASP A 60 -28.93 2.19 7.57
CA ASP A 60 -28.26 3.09 8.51
C ASP A 60 -26.77 2.74 8.69
N PHE A 61 -26.44 1.44 8.78
CA PHE A 61 -25.05 0.99 8.86
C PHE A 61 -24.24 1.37 7.61
N ASN A 62 -24.84 1.27 6.43
CA ASN A 62 -24.18 1.68 5.18
C ASN A 62 -24.02 3.21 5.09
N ILE A 63 -25.02 3.99 5.52
CA ILE A 63 -24.94 5.46 5.59
C ILE A 63 -23.85 5.90 6.57
N ALA A 64 -23.82 5.33 7.77
CA ALA A 64 -22.78 5.61 8.76
C ALA A 64 -21.37 5.22 8.26
N SER A 65 -21.24 4.09 7.55
CA SER A 65 -19.98 3.66 6.93
C SER A 65 -19.52 4.63 5.85
N ALA A 66 -20.42 5.12 5.00
CA ALA A 66 -20.15 6.12 3.97
C ALA A 66 -19.73 7.46 4.59
N LEU A 67 -20.48 8.00 5.55
CA LEU A 67 -20.13 9.23 6.26
C LEU A 67 -18.77 9.13 6.96
N LYS A 68 -18.47 7.99 7.59
CA LYS A 68 -17.16 7.73 8.21
C LYS A 68 -16.04 7.65 7.16
N LYS A 69 -16.32 7.23 5.92
CA LYS A 69 -15.35 7.23 4.79
C LYS A 69 -15.08 8.66 4.31
N GLU A 70 -16.13 9.47 4.13
CA GLU A 70 -15.98 10.88 3.75
C GLU A 70 -15.21 11.71 4.78
N LEU A 71 -15.48 11.49 6.08
CA LEU A 71 -14.71 12.15 7.14
C LEU A 71 -13.21 11.78 7.10
N ARG A 72 -12.88 10.50 6.84
CA ARG A 72 -11.49 10.07 6.65
C ARG A 72 -10.84 10.65 5.39
N ASN A 73 -11.61 10.85 4.32
CA ASN A 73 -11.10 11.48 3.10
C ASN A 73 -10.77 12.95 3.35
N LYS A 74 -11.68 13.72 3.97
CA LYS A 74 -11.45 15.12 4.34
C LYS A 74 -10.25 15.30 5.27
N GLN A 75 -10.13 14.45 6.30
CA GLN A 75 -8.96 14.46 7.20
C GLN A 75 -7.63 14.18 6.47
N LYS A 76 -7.64 13.33 5.43
CA LYS A 76 -6.44 13.08 4.60
C LYS A 76 -6.12 14.27 3.71
N GLU A 77 -7.13 14.93 3.14
CA GLU A 77 -6.98 16.11 2.30
C GLU A 77 -6.45 17.31 3.11
N ASP A 78 -7.06 17.61 4.26
CA ASP A 78 -6.56 18.63 5.21
C ASP A 78 -5.14 18.29 5.71
N GLY A 79 -4.86 17.01 5.97
CA GLY A 79 -3.53 16.53 6.37
C GLY A 79 -2.48 16.57 5.26
N TRP A 80 -2.90 16.53 3.99
CA TRP A 80 -2.01 16.74 2.84
C TRP A 80 -1.72 18.23 2.66
N ARG A 81 -2.77 19.06 2.70
CA ARG A 81 -2.68 20.52 2.53
C ARG A 81 -1.80 21.18 3.59
N ARG A 82 -1.94 20.78 4.87
CA ARG A 82 -1.05 21.21 5.96
C ARG A 82 0.41 20.83 5.72
N LYS A 83 0.69 19.63 5.19
CA LYS A 83 2.06 19.20 4.88
C LYS A 83 2.66 19.98 3.70
N GLU A 84 1.84 20.46 2.77
CA GLU A 84 2.28 21.34 1.69
C GLU A 84 2.55 22.77 2.22
N GLU A 85 1.68 23.29 3.10
CA GLU A 85 1.87 24.56 3.80
C GLU A 85 3.13 24.56 4.69
N GLU A 86 3.35 23.52 5.49
CA GLU A 86 4.56 23.33 6.31
C GLU A 86 5.82 23.22 5.45
N LYS A 87 5.78 22.48 4.34
CA LYS A 87 6.90 22.41 3.39
C LYS A 87 7.19 23.76 2.73
N ALA A 88 6.17 24.52 2.37
CA ALA A 88 6.33 25.85 1.79
C ALA A 88 6.95 26.83 2.81
N GLN A 89 6.53 26.80 4.08
CA GLN A 89 7.11 27.63 5.14
C GLN A 89 8.55 27.23 5.48
N ASN A 90 8.84 25.93 5.58
CA ASN A 90 10.20 25.44 5.80
C ASN A 90 11.14 25.78 4.62
N PHE A 91 10.65 25.69 3.38
CA PHE A 91 11.41 26.11 2.20
C PHE A 91 11.66 27.63 2.20
N ALA A 92 10.66 28.45 2.54
CA ALA A 92 10.81 29.90 2.67
C ALA A 92 11.80 30.32 3.78
N ALA A 93 11.84 29.58 4.89
CA ALA A 93 12.80 29.81 5.98
C ALA A 93 14.24 29.38 5.63
N THR A 94 14.41 28.39 4.75
CA THR A 94 15.73 27.81 4.39
C THR A 94 16.32 28.45 3.12
N ALA A 95 15.53 29.20 2.34
CA ALA A 95 15.94 29.85 1.09
C ALA A 95 17.02 30.95 1.24
N SER A 96 17.42 31.32 2.46
CA SER A 96 18.45 32.34 2.71
C SER A 96 19.90 31.82 2.73
N SER A 97 20.13 30.49 2.72
CA SER A 97 21.50 29.95 2.91
C SER A 97 21.94 28.79 2.01
N HIS A 98 21.11 28.23 1.13
CA HIS A 98 21.45 27.00 0.38
C HIS A 98 21.25 27.08 -1.14
N VAL A 99 21.84 28.09 -1.79
CA VAL A 99 21.87 28.23 -3.27
C VAL A 99 23.03 27.45 -3.91
N GLN A 100 23.95 26.88 -3.13
CA GLN A 100 25.08 26.09 -3.63
C GLN A 100 25.19 24.77 -2.84
N ASN A 101 25.14 23.64 -3.56
CA ASN A 101 25.26 22.24 -3.10
C ASN A 101 23.98 21.50 -2.60
N SER A 102 22.86 21.55 -3.34
CA SER A 102 21.66 20.72 -3.06
C SER A 102 21.50 19.47 -3.95
N LEU A 103 22.50 19.09 -4.75
CA LEU A 103 22.48 17.88 -5.59
C LEU A 103 23.20 16.66 -4.98
N ALA A 104 23.81 16.79 -3.79
CA ALA A 104 24.68 15.76 -3.20
C ALA A 104 24.50 15.55 -1.68
N ALA A 105 23.47 16.13 -1.05
CA ALA A 105 23.37 16.26 0.41
C ALA A 105 22.09 15.66 1.04
N ASP A 106 21.51 14.63 0.42
CA ASP A 106 20.27 13.97 0.86
C ASP A 106 20.32 12.43 0.60
N GLY A 107 21.54 11.86 0.63
CA GLY A 107 21.85 10.57 0.01
C GLY A 107 21.91 9.35 0.95
N ASP A 108 22.39 9.52 2.18
CA ASP A 108 22.98 8.40 2.95
C ASP A 108 22.09 7.80 4.05
N ASP A 109 20.93 8.39 4.35
CA ASP A 109 19.96 7.87 5.34
C ASP A 109 18.51 8.00 4.85
N MET A 110 18.26 7.45 3.65
CA MET A 110 16.97 7.46 2.97
C MET A 110 16.29 6.10 3.03
N ASP A 111 14.99 6.08 3.35
CA ASP A 111 14.17 4.88 3.22
C ASP A 111 14.22 4.33 1.77
N PRO A 112 14.35 3.00 1.56
CA PRO A 112 14.48 2.42 0.22
C PRO A 112 13.35 2.78 -0.76
N VAL A 113 12.12 2.97 -0.27
CA VAL A 113 10.97 3.38 -1.11
C VAL A 113 11.12 4.84 -1.53
N GLN A 114 11.60 5.70 -0.63
CA GLN A 114 11.87 7.12 -0.90
C GLN A 114 13.04 7.28 -1.89
N TYR A 115 14.13 6.53 -1.71
CA TYR A 115 15.25 6.51 -2.66
C TYR A 115 14.79 6.09 -4.07
N PHE A 116 14.02 5.01 -4.21
CA PHE A 116 13.50 4.56 -5.50
C PHE A 116 12.60 5.61 -6.16
N ALA A 117 11.68 6.22 -5.41
CA ALA A 117 10.82 7.30 -5.91
C ALA A 117 11.62 8.51 -6.38
N ASN A 118 12.69 8.87 -5.68
CA ASN A 118 13.56 10.00 -6.04
C ASN A 118 14.43 9.67 -7.28
N ARG A 119 14.96 8.44 -7.40
CA ARG A 119 15.69 8.00 -8.60
C ARG A 119 14.81 7.98 -9.86
N ILE A 120 13.55 7.56 -9.76
CA ILE A 120 12.59 7.65 -10.88
C ILE A 120 12.41 9.11 -11.33
N LYS A 121 12.20 10.04 -10.39
CA LYS A 121 12.06 11.48 -10.71
C LYS A 121 13.30 12.01 -11.44
N ALA A 122 14.50 11.69 -10.94
CA ALA A 122 15.76 12.11 -11.55
C ALA A 122 15.94 11.56 -12.98
N VAL A 123 15.69 10.26 -13.19
CA VAL A 123 15.77 9.63 -14.52
C VAL A 123 14.73 10.22 -15.49
N ASN A 124 13.52 10.52 -15.01
CA ASN A 124 12.49 11.17 -15.83
C ASN A 124 12.86 12.63 -16.18
N ALA A 125 13.46 13.38 -15.25
CA ALA A 125 13.95 14.73 -15.51
C ALA A 125 15.00 14.77 -16.64
N LEU A 126 15.94 13.81 -16.65
CA LEU A 126 16.92 13.65 -17.74
C LEU A 126 16.23 13.39 -19.09
N LYS A 127 15.26 12.47 -19.12
CA LYS A 127 14.46 12.19 -20.33
C LYS A 127 13.71 13.42 -20.83
N THR A 128 13.11 14.21 -19.93
CA THR A 128 12.43 15.47 -20.32
C THR A 128 13.39 16.56 -20.78
N ALA A 129 14.64 16.55 -20.32
CA ALA A 129 15.70 17.42 -20.81
C ALA A 129 16.28 16.98 -22.18
N GLY A 130 15.77 15.90 -22.79
CA GLY A 130 16.26 15.35 -24.05
C GLY A 130 17.57 14.55 -23.93
N ILE A 131 18.12 14.41 -22.71
CA ILE A 131 19.31 13.60 -22.45
C ILE A 131 18.86 12.15 -22.29
N ASN A 132 19.35 11.24 -23.14
CA ASN A 132 19.05 9.82 -22.99
C ASN A 132 19.88 9.22 -21.84
N PRO A 133 19.28 8.77 -20.71
CA PRO A 133 20.02 8.18 -19.60
C PRO A 133 20.55 6.76 -19.89
N TYR A 134 20.13 6.13 -21.00
CA TYR A 134 20.52 4.76 -21.37
C TYR A 134 21.14 4.75 -22.78
N PRO A 135 22.44 5.04 -22.94
CA PRO A 135 23.10 5.03 -24.24
C PRO A 135 23.15 3.61 -24.83
N HIS A 136 22.88 3.48 -26.14
CA HIS A 136 22.82 2.17 -26.82
C HIS A 136 24.20 1.50 -26.98
N LYS A 137 25.28 2.28 -27.04
CA LYS A 137 26.64 1.77 -27.16
C LYS A 137 27.62 2.73 -26.48
N PHE A 138 28.42 2.19 -25.58
CA PHE A 138 29.61 2.83 -25.04
C PHE A 138 30.85 2.15 -25.66
N HIS A 139 31.88 2.92 -26.02
CA HIS A 139 33.10 2.35 -26.58
C HIS A 139 34.13 2.11 -25.49
N VAL A 140 34.30 0.85 -25.11
CA VAL A 140 35.34 0.40 -24.17
C VAL A 140 36.62 0.14 -24.96
N SER A 141 37.74 0.66 -24.45
CA SER A 141 39.06 0.57 -25.08
C SER A 141 39.93 -0.57 -24.51
N MET A 142 39.75 -0.90 -23.24
CA MET A 142 40.37 -2.06 -22.56
C MET A 142 39.51 -2.47 -21.35
N SER A 143 39.68 -3.71 -20.88
CA SER A 143 39.03 -4.18 -19.65
C SER A 143 39.74 -3.67 -18.39
N ILE A 144 39.03 -3.70 -17.25
CA ILE A 144 39.57 -3.30 -15.94
C ILE A 144 40.80 -4.15 -15.55
N LEU A 145 40.78 -5.46 -15.85
CA LEU A 145 41.89 -6.38 -15.56
C LEU A 145 43.13 -6.11 -16.44
N GLU A 146 42.94 -5.63 -17.67
CA GLU A 146 44.05 -5.21 -18.54
C GLU A 146 44.60 -3.85 -18.10
N TYR A 147 43.74 -2.94 -17.67
CA TYR A 147 44.13 -1.65 -17.11
C TYR A 147 45.01 -1.82 -15.86
N GLU A 148 44.58 -2.64 -14.88
CA GLU A 148 45.36 -2.94 -13.68
C GLU A 148 46.73 -3.51 -14.04
N LYS A 149 46.80 -4.53 -14.91
CA LYS A 149 48.07 -5.13 -15.34
C LYS A 149 48.99 -4.10 -15.99
N LYS A 150 48.45 -3.25 -16.86
CA LYS A 150 49.22 -2.26 -17.63
C LYS A 150 49.78 -1.12 -16.77
N TYR A 151 49.08 -0.72 -15.71
CA TYR A 151 49.43 0.43 -14.87
C TYR A 151 49.84 0.07 -13.43
N SER A 152 49.93 -1.22 -13.09
CA SER A 152 50.38 -1.72 -11.78
C SER A 152 51.78 -1.27 -11.35
N GLY A 153 52.62 -0.86 -12.30
CA GLY A 153 53.99 -0.39 -12.05
C GLY A 153 54.16 1.13 -11.90
N LEU A 154 53.08 1.91 -11.87
CA LEU A 154 53.17 3.38 -11.69
C LEU A 154 53.55 3.76 -10.25
N ASN A 155 54.25 4.88 -10.08
CA ASN A 155 54.61 5.40 -8.77
C ASN A 155 53.40 6.06 -8.08
N PRO A 156 53.33 6.07 -6.73
CA PRO A 156 52.27 6.76 -6.01
C PRO A 156 52.30 8.27 -6.31
N GLY A 157 51.21 8.79 -6.88
CA GLY A 157 51.10 10.19 -7.33
C GLY A 157 51.49 10.44 -8.79
N GLU A 158 51.87 9.40 -9.55
CA GLU A 158 52.11 9.50 -10.99
C GLU A 158 50.79 9.47 -11.77
N CYS A 159 50.56 10.47 -12.64
CA CYS A 159 49.37 10.55 -13.49
C CYS A 159 49.78 10.82 -14.94
N LEU A 160 49.31 9.98 -15.87
CA LEU A 160 49.67 10.05 -17.29
C LEU A 160 48.65 10.86 -18.09
N GLU A 161 48.82 12.19 -18.11
CA GLU A 161 47.90 13.12 -18.79
C GLU A 161 47.79 12.90 -20.32
N ASN A 162 48.79 12.25 -20.93
CA ASN A 162 48.83 12.00 -22.38
C ASN A 162 48.07 10.74 -22.84
N VAL A 163 47.36 10.03 -21.94
CA VAL A 163 46.74 8.74 -22.25
C VAL A 163 45.26 8.73 -21.85
N GLU A 164 44.38 8.81 -22.84
CA GLU A 164 42.93 8.63 -22.66
C GLU A 164 42.55 7.14 -22.73
N VAL A 165 41.72 6.68 -21.78
CA VAL A 165 41.23 5.29 -21.71
C VAL A 165 39.76 5.28 -21.32
N SER A 166 38.92 4.67 -22.17
CA SER A 166 37.53 4.38 -21.85
C SER A 166 37.40 2.99 -21.23
N LEU A 167 36.96 2.93 -19.97
CA LEU A 167 36.68 1.71 -19.21
C LEU A 167 35.17 1.58 -18.95
N ALA A 168 34.67 0.35 -18.89
CA ALA A 168 33.36 0.03 -18.32
C ALA A 168 33.45 -1.32 -17.60
N ASP A 169 32.56 -1.51 -16.62
CA ASP A 169 32.34 -2.78 -15.93
C ASP A 169 31.14 -3.52 -16.56
N MET A 170 31.05 -4.84 -16.37
CA MET A 170 30.05 -5.72 -17.03
C MET A 170 29.28 -6.62 -16.05
#